data_AF-A0A0C4WPM8-F1
#
_entry.id   AF-A0A0C4WPM8-F1
#
_cell.length_a   1.000
_cell.length_b   1.000
_cell.length_c   1.000
_cell.angle_alpha   90.00
_cell.angle_beta   90.00
_cell.angle_gamma   90.00
#
_symmetry.space_group_name_H-M   'P 1'
#
loop_
_entity.id
_entity.type
_entity.pdbx_description
1 polymer ?
#
loop_
_entity_poly.entity_id
_entity_poly.type
_entity_poly.pdbx_seq_one_letter_code
_entity_poly.pdbx_strand_id
1 'polypeptide(L)'
;MLLWALLALSGLAQADSFDHRHKGWNSLLERHVHWVREGVASEVDYPAFARDRQALDTYLAQLSAVSRAEFNGWARDQRLAFLINAYNAFTVQLILDHYPIASIKDIGSLFGSPWKRRFIPLLGQTLSLDDLEHGLIRQPGAYDEPRIHFVVNCASVGCPALRPEALVAEQLEGQLEDSLRRFLGDRQRNRFDRQGKQLEVSRIFD
;
A
#
# COMPACT_ATOMS: atom_id res chain seq x y z
N MET A 1 -5.20 48.33 -42.61
CA MET A 1 -5.40 46.87 -42.67
C MET A 1 -4.38 46.23 -41.74
N LEU A 2 -4.70 46.11 -40.45
CA LEU A 2 -3.83 45.52 -39.43
C LEU A 2 -4.32 44.11 -39.12
N LEU A 3 -3.47 43.11 -39.32
CA LEU A 3 -3.67 41.75 -38.85
C LEU A 3 -2.45 41.38 -37.99
N TRP A 4 -2.65 41.48 -36.67
CA TRP A 4 -1.73 40.96 -35.67
C TRP A 4 -1.96 39.45 -35.53
N ALA A 5 -0.95 38.65 -35.90
CA ALA A 5 -0.95 37.22 -35.64
C ALA A 5 -0.46 36.95 -34.20
N LEU A 6 -1.39 36.57 -33.32
CA LEU A 6 -1.07 36.05 -31.99
C LEU A 6 -0.69 34.58 -32.11
N LEU A 7 0.61 34.28 -32.11
CA LEU A 7 1.15 32.95 -31.88
C LEU A 7 1.03 32.64 -30.37
N ALA A 8 0.00 31.90 -29.99
CA ALA A 8 -0.08 31.30 -28.66
C ALA A 8 0.92 30.15 -28.58
N LEU A 9 2.07 30.38 -27.92
CA LEU A 9 2.92 29.30 -27.45
C LEU A 9 2.20 28.59 -26.29
N SER A 10 1.45 27.55 -26.61
CA SER A 10 0.98 26.59 -25.61
C SER A 10 2.19 25.81 -25.11
N GLY A 11 2.74 26.22 -23.96
CA GLY A 11 3.68 25.38 -23.22
C GLY A 11 2.97 24.10 -22.81
N LEU A 12 3.29 22.99 -23.46
CA LEU A 12 2.95 21.67 -22.92
C LEU A 12 3.69 21.55 -21.60
N ALA A 13 2.97 21.65 -20.48
CA ALA A 13 3.49 21.21 -19.21
C ALA A 13 3.83 19.73 -19.38
N GLN A 14 5.13 19.41 -19.45
CA GLN A 14 5.57 18.04 -19.22
C GLN A 14 5.15 17.73 -17.79
N ALA A 15 4.10 16.92 -17.64
CA ALA A 15 3.85 16.28 -16.36
C ALA A 15 5.14 15.49 -16.05
N ASP A 16 5.79 15.82 -14.93
CA ASP A 16 6.89 15.01 -14.44
C ASP A 16 6.38 13.57 -14.31
N SER A 17 7.10 12.63 -14.89
CA SER A 17 6.75 11.20 -14.81
C SER A 17 6.69 10.77 -13.35
N PHE A 18 5.72 9.93 -12.99
CA PHE A 18 5.60 9.39 -11.64
C PHE A 18 6.91 8.77 -11.12
N ASP A 19 7.24 9.02 -9.84
CA ASP A 19 8.42 8.43 -9.19
C ASP A 19 8.19 6.94 -8.87
N HIS A 20 8.58 6.07 -9.79
CA HIS A 20 8.52 4.62 -9.61
C HIS A 20 9.43 4.07 -8.52
N ARG A 21 10.32 4.89 -7.94
CA ARG A 21 11.14 4.51 -6.78
C ARG A 21 10.45 4.83 -5.45
N HIS A 22 9.28 5.48 -5.49
CA HIS A 22 8.46 5.79 -4.32
C HIS A 22 9.25 6.46 -3.18
N LYS A 23 10.17 7.37 -3.48
CA LYS A 23 11.18 7.86 -2.52
C LYS A 23 10.55 8.51 -1.30
N GLY A 24 9.52 9.34 -1.50
CA GLY A 24 8.81 10.00 -0.39
C GLY A 24 8.16 9.00 0.57
N TRP A 25 7.58 7.92 0.04
CA TRP A 25 7.01 6.84 0.84
C TRP A 25 8.07 6.00 1.52
N ASN A 26 9.14 5.66 0.80
CA ASN A 26 10.26 4.90 1.35
C ASN A 26 10.87 5.61 2.56
N SER A 27 11.11 6.92 2.46
CA SER A 27 11.64 7.71 3.58
C SER A 27 10.67 7.84 4.77
N LEU A 28 9.36 7.69 4.57
CA LEU A 28 8.41 7.61 5.68
C LEU A 28 8.45 6.24 6.34
N LEU A 29 8.47 5.17 5.55
CA LEU A 29 8.55 3.79 6.03
C LEU A 29 9.84 3.55 6.83
N GLU A 30 11.00 3.96 6.32
CA GLU A 30 12.28 3.79 7.01
C GLU A 30 12.33 4.50 8.37
N ARG A 31 11.64 5.64 8.49
CA ARG A 31 11.62 6.45 9.72
C ARG A 31 10.65 5.93 10.77
N HIS A 32 9.50 5.40 10.34
CA HIS A 32 8.36 5.16 11.23
C HIS A 32 7.91 3.72 11.33
N VAL A 33 8.49 2.83 10.53
CA VAL A 33 8.16 1.40 10.54
C VAL A 33 9.40 0.62 10.93
N HIS A 34 9.25 -0.27 11.90
CA HIS A 34 10.37 -1.04 12.44
C HIS A 34 10.02 -2.52 12.47
N TRP A 35 10.96 -3.33 12.01
CA TRP A 35 10.91 -4.77 12.21
C TRP A 35 10.97 -5.09 13.71
N VAL A 36 10.07 -5.96 14.15
CA VAL A 36 10.04 -6.52 15.50
C VAL A 36 9.95 -8.03 15.43
N ARG A 37 10.13 -8.70 16.58
CA ARG A 37 10.04 -10.16 16.69
C ARG A 37 10.95 -10.86 15.67
N GLU A 38 12.21 -10.45 15.62
CA GLU A 38 13.21 -10.99 14.68
C GLU A 38 12.84 -10.80 13.20
N GLY A 39 12.05 -9.76 12.89
CA GLY A 39 11.72 -9.37 11.53
C GLY A 39 10.56 -10.13 10.89
N VAL A 40 9.77 -10.87 11.67
CA VAL A 40 8.54 -11.53 11.18
C VAL A 40 7.28 -10.65 11.36
N ALA A 41 7.40 -9.55 12.10
CA ALA A 41 6.35 -8.57 12.33
C ALA A 41 6.93 -7.15 12.26
N SER A 42 6.07 -6.14 12.08
CA SER A 42 6.45 -4.73 12.09
C SER A 42 5.61 -3.93 13.07
N GLU A 43 6.18 -2.90 13.66
CA GLU A 43 5.48 -1.86 14.40
C GLU A 43 5.55 -0.53 13.64
N VAL A 44 4.46 0.23 13.68
CA VAL A 44 4.37 1.57 13.09
C VAL A 44 4.26 2.58 14.22
N ASP A 45 5.21 3.51 14.32
CA ASP A 45 5.17 4.62 15.29
C ASP A 45 4.20 5.70 14.79
N TYR A 46 2.90 5.48 14.96
CA TYR A 46 1.86 6.44 14.56
C TYR A 46 2.03 7.85 15.18
N PRO A 47 2.43 8.02 16.46
CA PRO A 47 2.78 9.34 17.01
C PRO A 47 3.91 10.06 16.25
N ALA A 48 4.95 9.35 15.83
CA ALA A 48 6.00 9.92 14.98
C ALA A 48 5.50 10.17 13.56
N PHE A 49 4.77 9.22 12.99
CA PHE A 49 4.20 9.33 11.65
C PHE A 49 3.26 10.55 11.52
N ALA A 50 2.45 10.81 12.53
CA ALA A 50 1.54 11.95 12.60
C ALA A 50 2.29 13.29 12.52
N ARG A 51 3.51 13.39 13.04
CA ARG A 51 4.35 14.59 12.95
C ARG A 51 4.87 14.83 11.53
N ASP A 52 4.98 13.78 10.72
CA ASP A 52 5.36 13.84 9.31
C ASP A 52 4.16 13.79 8.34
N ARG A 53 2.95 14.08 8.83
CA ARG A 53 1.71 13.98 8.05
C ARG A 53 1.76 14.74 6.72
N GLN A 54 2.38 15.92 6.68
CA GLN A 54 2.53 16.69 5.45
C GLN A 54 3.33 15.95 4.37
N ALA A 55 4.36 15.19 4.74
CA ALA A 55 5.13 14.39 3.80
C ALA A 55 4.30 13.20 3.27
N LEU A 56 3.47 12.60 4.13
CA LEU A 56 2.49 11.58 3.70
C LEU A 56 1.49 12.17 2.71
N ASP A 57 0.86 13.30 3.04
CA ASP A 57 -0.13 13.96 2.17
C ASP A 57 0.46 14.32 0.80
N THR A 58 1.74 14.74 0.77
CA THR A 58 2.46 14.99 -0.49
C THR A 58 2.58 13.74 -1.35
N TYR A 59 2.97 12.61 -0.74
CA TYR A 59 3.06 11.34 -1.46
C TYR A 59 1.70 10.83 -1.93
N LEU A 60 0.66 10.94 -1.10
CA LEU A 60 -0.70 10.56 -1.48
C LEU A 60 -1.21 11.41 -2.64
N ALA A 61 -0.93 12.71 -2.66
CA ALA A 61 -1.28 13.58 -3.78
C ALA A 61 -0.58 13.16 -5.07
N GLN A 62 0.68 12.71 -5.02
CA GLN A 62 1.39 12.17 -6.18
C GLN A 62 0.73 10.90 -6.72
N LEU A 63 0.32 9.98 -5.84
CA LEU A 63 -0.44 8.78 -6.24
C LEU A 63 -1.77 9.16 -6.91
N SER A 64 -2.50 10.11 -6.31
CA SER A 64 -3.81 10.55 -6.80
C SER A 64 -3.76 11.33 -8.12
N ALA A 65 -2.61 11.94 -8.45
CA ALA A 65 -2.42 12.67 -9.69
C ALA A 65 -2.25 11.75 -10.91
N VAL A 66 -1.89 10.46 -10.70
CA VAL A 66 -1.68 9.50 -11.77
C VAL A 66 -2.98 9.22 -12.51
N SER A 67 -2.97 9.47 -13.82
CA SER A 67 -4.12 9.17 -14.68
C SER A 67 -4.22 7.68 -14.99
N ARG A 68 -5.43 7.20 -15.31
CA ARG A 68 -5.61 5.82 -15.77
C ARG A 68 -4.85 5.51 -17.07
N ALA A 69 -4.71 6.48 -17.96
CA ALA A 69 -3.97 6.32 -19.20
C ALA A 69 -2.47 6.09 -18.94
N GLU A 70 -1.89 6.92 -18.06
CA GLU A 70 -0.50 6.78 -17.62
C GLU A 70 -0.26 5.43 -16.95
N PHE A 71 -1.09 5.08 -15.96
CA PHE A 71 -1.03 3.80 -15.25
C PHE A 71 -1.07 2.61 -16.21
N ASN A 72 -1.98 2.61 -17.19
CA ASN A 72 -2.11 1.51 -18.15
C ASN A 72 -0.86 1.37 -19.07
N GLY A 73 -0.10 2.45 -19.27
CA GLY A 73 1.13 2.45 -20.08
C GLY A 73 2.35 1.87 -19.37
N TRP A 74 2.30 1.68 -18.05
CA TRP A 74 3.42 1.14 -17.28
C TRP A 74 3.60 -0.36 -17.42
N ALA A 75 4.81 -0.84 -17.13
CA ALA A 75 5.10 -2.26 -17.04
C ALA A 75 4.29 -2.91 -15.90
N ARG A 76 4.04 -4.23 -16.02
CA ARG A 76 3.27 -5.00 -15.03
C ARG A 76 3.72 -4.73 -13.60
N ASP A 77 5.02 -4.84 -13.33
CA ASP A 77 5.55 -4.77 -11.96
C ASP A 77 5.55 -3.34 -11.40
N GLN A 78 5.67 -2.33 -12.27
CA GLN A 78 5.46 -0.93 -11.88
C GLN A 78 4.01 -0.68 -11.46
N ARG A 79 3.04 -1.22 -12.20
CA ARG A 79 1.62 -1.12 -11.84
C ARG A 79 1.33 -1.83 -10.52
N LEU A 80 1.88 -3.03 -10.32
CA LEU A 80 1.66 -3.80 -9.10
C LEU A 80 2.28 -3.11 -7.87
N ALA A 81 3.54 -2.69 -7.96
CA ALA A 81 4.22 -1.95 -6.90
C ALA A 81 3.47 -0.66 -6.55
N PHE A 82 3.02 0.09 -7.57
CA PHE A 82 2.22 1.29 -7.38
C PHE A 82 0.94 1.02 -6.58
N LEU A 83 0.15 0.01 -6.96
CA LEU A 83 -1.11 -0.29 -6.29
C LEU A 83 -0.91 -0.76 -4.85
N ILE A 84 0.09 -1.61 -4.59
CA ILE A 84 0.39 -2.11 -3.23
C ILE A 84 0.86 -0.96 -2.34
N ASN A 85 1.76 -0.10 -2.82
CA ASN A 85 2.20 1.07 -2.07
C ASN A 85 1.06 2.06 -1.83
N ALA A 86 0.16 2.25 -2.80
CA ALA A 86 -1.03 3.07 -2.62
C ALA A 86 -1.92 2.50 -1.51
N TYR A 87 -2.22 1.20 -1.54
CA TYR A 87 -3.03 0.56 -0.50
C TYR A 87 -2.43 0.76 0.89
N ASN A 88 -1.13 0.50 1.03
CA ASN A 88 -0.44 0.61 2.32
C ASN A 88 -0.41 2.07 2.82
N ALA A 89 -0.13 3.03 1.95
CA ALA A 89 -0.09 4.45 2.33
C ALA A 89 -1.48 5.00 2.69
N PHE A 90 -2.52 4.65 1.94
CA PHE A 90 -3.90 5.03 2.26
C PHE A 90 -4.42 4.30 3.51
N THR A 91 -3.94 3.09 3.82
CA THR A 91 -4.21 2.43 5.11
C THR A 91 -3.59 3.22 6.27
N VAL A 92 -2.34 3.67 6.15
CA VAL A 92 -1.70 4.52 7.16
C VAL A 92 -2.45 5.85 7.31
N GLN A 93 -2.86 6.49 6.22
CA GLN A 93 -3.69 7.69 6.27
C GLN A 93 -4.97 7.45 7.08
N LEU A 94 -5.70 6.36 6.79
CA LEU A 94 -6.95 6.04 7.46
C LEU A 94 -6.77 5.91 8.97
N ILE A 95 -5.68 5.32 9.42
CA ILE A 95 -5.37 5.18 10.85
C ILE A 95 -5.03 6.53 11.46
N LEU A 96 -4.19 7.33 10.80
CA LEU A 96 -3.81 8.66 11.28
C LEU A 96 -5.01 9.60 11.38
N ASP A 97 -5.98 9.49 10.47
CA ASP A 97 -7.22 10.29 10.49
C ASP A 97 -8.11 9.99 11.71
N HIS A 98 -7.92 8.84 12.37
CA HIS A 98 -8.69 8.43 13.54
C HIS A 98 -7.81 8.25 14.78
N TYR A 99 -6.51 8.56 14.71
CA TYR A 99 -5.59 8.36 15.83
C TYR A 99 -5.89 9.33 16.99
N PRO A 100 -5.83 8.89 18.27
CA PRO A 100 -5.49 7.55 18.73
C PRO A 100 -6.67 6.58 18.68
N ILE A 101 -6.42 5.36 18.17
CA ILE A 101 -7.35 4.22 18.16
C ILE A 101 -6.64 2.97 18.67
N ALA A 102 -7.40 2.06 19.30
CA ALA A 102 -6.87 0.77 19.73
C ALA A 102 -6.79 -0.23 18.57
N SER A 103 -7.74 -0.15 17.63
CA SER A 103 -7.83 -1.05 16.49
C SER A 103 -8.42 -0.34 15.27
N ILE A 104 -7.92 -0.64 14.07
CA ILE A 104 -8.54 -0.18 12.82
C ILE A 104 -10.00 -0.63 12.69
N LYS A 105 -10.38 -1.73 13.35
CA LYS A 105 -11.78 -2.19 13.41
C LYS A 105 -12.69 -1.19 14.12
N ASP A 106 -12.15 -0.36 15.01
CA ASP A 106 -12.89 0.67 15.74
C ASP A 106 -13.25 1.87 14.86
N ILE A 107 -12.63 2.00 13.68
CA ILE A 107 -13.00 2.97 12.65
C ILE A 107 -14.31 2.57 11.96
N GLY A 108 -14.64 1.27 11.96
CA GLY A 108 -15.91 0.77 11.48
C GLY A 108 -17.06 1.09 12.45
N SER A 109 -18.27 1.22 11.92
CA SER A 109 -19.48 1.24 12.74
C SER A 109 -20.02 -0.20 12.90
N LEU A 110 -20.98 -0.40 13.81
CA LEU A 110 -21.73 -1.67 13.95
C LEU A 110 -22.33 -2.21 12.63
N PHE A 111 -22.40 -1.38 11.57
CA PHE A 111 -22.97 -1.71 10.27
C PHE A 111 -22.01 -1.53 9.08
N GLY A 112 -20.73 -1.15 9.30
CA GLY A 112 -19.83 -0.77 8.21
C GLY A 112 -18.37 -1.16 8.45
N SER A 113 -17.81 -1.92 7.50
CA SER A 113 -16.38 -2.25 7.47
C SER A 113 -15.55 -0.99 7.14
N PRO A 114 -14.49 -0.66 7.92
CA PRO A 114 -13.67 0.52 7.66
C PRO A 114 -12.99 0.44 6.28
N TRP A 115 -12.68 -0.77 5.82
CA TRP A 115 -12.09 -1.03 4.50
C TRP A 115 -13.04 -0.76 3.33
N LYS A 116 -14.37 -0.68 3.56
CA LYS A 116 -15.38 -0.38 2.52
C LYS A 116 -15.70 1.11 2.38
N ARG A 117 -15.15 1.96 3.26
CA ARG A 117 -15.33 3.41 3.15
C ARG A 117 -14.57 3.92 1.92
N ARG A 118 -15.25 4.67 1.05
CA ARG A 118 -14.63 5.28 -0.13
C ARG A 118 -14.01 6.62 0.23
N PHE A 119 -12.68 6.71 0.22
CA PHE A 119 -11.93 7.93 0.57
C PHE A 119 -10.64 8.10 -0.24
N ILE A 120 -10.31 7.15 -1.11
CA ILE A 120 -9.03 7.06 -1.82
C ILE A 120 -9.20 7.63 -3.23
N PRO A 121 -8.77 8.86 -3.52
CA PRO A 121 -8.73 9.36 -4.88
C PRO A 121 -7.58 8.68 -5.65
N LEU A 122 -7.91 7.78 -6.59
CA LEU A 122 -6.90 7.06 -7.37
C LEU A 122 -7.45 6.69 -8.76
N LEU A 123 -6.64 6.89 -9.80
CA LEU A 123 -6.98 6.57 -11.20
C LEU A 123 -8.32 7.16 -11.66
N GLY A 124 -8.60 8.40 -11.23
CA GLY A 124 -9.81 9.15 -11.59
C GLY A 124 -11.08 8.71 -10.85
N GLN A 125 -10.97 7.87 -9.82
CA GLN A 125 -12.10 7.38 -9.02
C GLN A 125 -11.86 7.66 -7.55
N THR A 126 -12.94 7.73 -6.76
CA THR A 126 -12.83 7.62 -5.30
C THR A 126 -13.09 6.18 -4.90
N LEU A 127 -12.06 5.47 -4.45
CA LEU A 127 -12.07 4.05 -4.10
C LEU A 127 -12.09 3.86 -2.58
N SER A 128 -12.44 2.66 -2.14
CA SER A 128 -12.16 2.13 -0.81
C SER A 128 -10.90 1.25 -0.81
N LEU A 129 -10.40 0.86 0.37
CA LEU A 129 -9.31 -0.12 0.46
C LEU A 129 -9.74 -1.45 -0.15
N ASP A 130 -11.00 -1.84 0.05
CA ASP A 130 -11.60 -3.05 -0.53
C ASP A 130 -11.64 -3.00 -2.07
N ASP A 131 -12.05 -1.85 -2.64
CA ASP A 131 -12.04 -1.64 -4.10
C ASP A 131 -10.61 -1.74 -4.67
N LEU A 132 -9.62 -1.21 -3.95
CA LEU A 132 -8.22 -1.24 -4.38
C LEU A 132 -7.64 -2.66 -4.31
N GLU A 133 -7.83 -3.34 -3.19
CA GLU A 133 -7.35 -4.71 -3.00
C GLU A 133 -8.06 -5.70 -3.92
N HIS A 134 -9.37 -5.83 -3.81
CA HIS A 134 -10.11 -6.84 -4.56
C HIS A 134 -10.37 -6.42 -6.00
N GLY A 135 -10.56 -5.13 -6.27
CA GLY A 135 -10.93 -4.61 -7.59
C GLY A 135 -9.77 -4.24 -8.51
N LEU A 136 -8.56 -4.02 -7.99
CA LEU A 136 -7.39 -3.68 -8.82
C LEU A 136 -6.20 -4.61 -8.61
N ILE A 137 -5.90 -5.01 -7.37
CA ILE A 137 -4.71 -5.81 -7.05
C ILE A 137 -4.99 -7.32 -7.23
N ARG A 138 -6.13 -7.82 -6.74
CA ARG A 138 -6.46 -9.25 -6.67
C ARG A 138 -7.55 -9.70 -7.65
N GLN A 139 -7.89 -8.88 -8.64
CA GLN A 139 -8.78 -9.31 -9.72
C GLN A 139 -8.15 -10.49 -10.49
N PRO A 140 -8.90 -11.59 -10.74
CA PRO A 140 -8.41 -12.68 -11.56
C PRO A 140 -7.90 -12.20 -12.93
N GLY A 141 -6.70 -12.62 -13.32
CA GLY A 141 -6.07 -12.21 -14.57
C GLY A 141 -5.39 -10.83 -14.55
N ALA A 142 -5.47 -10.07 -13.46
CA ALA A 142 -4.75 -8.79 -13.35
C ALA A 142 -3.25 -9.01 -13.11
N TYR A 143 -2.92 -9.79 -12.09
CA TYR A 143 -1.54 -10.13 -11.74
C TYR A 143 -1.35 -11.61 -11.41
N ASP A 144 -2.36 -12.28 -10.83
CA ASP A 144 -2.31 -13.68 -10.39
C ASP A 144 -1.06 -13.98 -9.53
N GLU A 145 -0.70 -13.03 -8.66
CA GLU A 145 0.48 -13.12 -7.78
C GLU A 145 0.02 -13.43 -6.34
N PRO A 146 0.12 -14.69 -5.87
CA PRO A 146 -0.39 -15.09 -4.57
C PRO A 146 0.34 -14.40 -3.41
N ARG A 147 1.58 -13.94 -3.62
CA ARG A 147 2.39 -13.30 -2.56
C ARG A 147 1.90 -11.91 -2.17
N ILE A 148 1.00 -11.31 -2.95
CA ILE A 148 0.35 -10.02 -2.65
C ILE A 148 -0.23 -10.00 -1.23
N HIS A 149 -0.81 -11.11 -0.79
CA HIS A 149 -1.40 -11.25 0.55
C HIS A 149 -0.43 -10.95 1.68
N PHE A 150 0.88 -11.06 1.45
CA PHE A 150 1.92 -10.85 2.47
C PHE A 150 2.53 -9.45 2.44
N VAL A 151 2.09 -8.58 1.52
CA VAL A 151 2.59 -7.20 1.38
C VAL A 151 1.49 -6.14 1.39
N VAL A 152 0.22 -6.54 1.29
CA VAL A 152 -0.94 -5.69 1.50
C VAL A 152 -1.26 -5.67 3.00
N ASN A 153 -0.84 -4.61 3.69
CA ASN A 153 -1.03 -4.47 5.14
C ASN A 153 -2.34 -3.72 5.42
N CYS A 154 -3.36 -4.46 5.85
CA CYS A 154 -4.66 -3.92 6.21
C CYS A 154 -4.70 -3.28 7.63
N ALA A 155 -3.56 -3.20 8.31
CA ALA A 155 -3.36 -2.79 9.71
C ALA A 155 -4.17 -3.53 10.78
N SER A 156 -4.78 -4.67 10.45
CA SER A 156 -5.31 -5.58 11.47
C SER A 156 -4.19 -6.40 12.11
N VAL A 157 -4.37 -6.83 13.37
CA VAL A 157 -3.40 -7.72 14.07
C VAL A 157 -3.12 -9.00 13.27
N GLY A 158 -4.09 -9.49 12.50
CA GLY A 158 -3.94 -10.68 11.66
C GLY A 158 -3.18 -10.45 10.36
N CYS A 159 -3.00 -9.20 9.93
CA CYS A 159 -2.36 -8.88 8.67
C CYS A 159 -0.84 -9.10 8.70
N PRO A 160 -0.20 -9.24 7.53
CA PRO A 160 1.25 -9.34 7.41
C PRO A 160 1.92 -8.05 7.89
N ALA A 161 3.22 -8.10 8.13
CA ALA A 161 4.00 -6.90 8.45
C ALA A 161 3.98 -5.88 7.31
N LEU A 162 3.89 -4.59 7.65
CA LEU A 162 4.22 -3.52 6.73
C LEU A 162 5.75 -3.45 6.63
N ARG A 163 6.30 -3.54 5.42
CA ARG A 163 7.75 -3.44 5.22
C ARG A 163 8.22 -2.00 5.54
N PRO A 164 9.40 -1.82 6.16
CA PRO A 164 10.01 -0.51 6.36
C PRO A 164 10.75 -0.01 5.10
N GLU A 165 10.22 -0.36 3.93
CA GLU A 165 10.73 0.04 2.61
C GLU A 165 9.57 -0.02 1.60
N ALA A 166 9.59 0.87 0.61
CA ALA A 166 8.59 0.87 -0.45
C ALA A 166 8.82 -0.30 -1.41
N LEU A 167 7.74 -0.84 -1.98
CA LEU A 167 7.87 -1.84 -3.05
C LEU A 167 8.27 -1.13 -4.35
N VAL A 168 9.26 -1.64 -5.07
CA VAL A 168 9.70 -1.05 -6.35
C VAL A 168 9.83 -2.13 -7.41
N ALA A 169 9.52 -1.80 -8.66
CA ALA A 169 9.43 -2.77 -9.74
C ALA A 169 10.70 -3.61 -9.91
N GLU A 170 11.88 -3.00 -9.75
CA GLU A 170 13.17 -3.69 -9.93
C GLU A 170 13.48 -4.72 -8.84
N GLN A 171 12.80 -4.67 -7.69
CA GLN A 171 13.04 -5.53 -6.53
C GLN A 171 11.79 -6.32 -6.12
N LEU A 172 10.67 -6.13 -6.84
CA LEU A 172 9.34 -6.55 -6.42
C LEU A 172 9.29 -8.05 -6.11
N GLU A 173 9.88 -8.88 -6.98
CA GLU A 173 9.94 -10.33 -6.78
C GLU A 173 10.59 -10.70 -5.45
N GLY A 174 11.78 -10.18 -5.18
CA GLY A 174 12.52 -10.46 -3.95
C GLY A 174 11.80 -9.92 -2.70
N GLN A 175 11.16 -8.76 -2.81
CA GLN A 175 10.39 -8.16 -1.71
C GLN A 175 9.12 -8.98 -1.38
N LEU A 176 8.45 -9.51 -2.40
CA LEU A 176 7.30 -10.41 -2.24
C LEU A 176 7.72 -11.73 -1.59
N GLU A 177 8.80 -12.34 -2.08
CA GLU A 177 9.34 -13.60 -1.55
C GLU A 177 9.83 -13.45 -0.10
N ASP A 178 10.57 -12.39 0.21
CA ASP A 178 11.05 -12.11 1.58
C ASP A 178 9.87 -11.92 2.54
N SER A 179 8.82 -11.21 2.14
CA SER A 179 7.63 -11.00 2.96
C SER A 179 6.87 -12.31 3.22
N LEU A 180 6.73 -13.15 2.20
CA LEU A 180 6.17 -14.51 2.35
C LEU A 180 6.99 -15.33 3.36
N ARG A 181 8.31 -15.38 3.21
CA ARG A 181 9.20 -16.15 4.09
C ARG A 181 9.14 -15.67 5.53
N ARG A 182 9.15 -14.36 5.76
CA ARG A 182 8.99 -13.77 7.09
C ARG A 182 7.68 -14.18 7.73
N PHE A 183 6.58 -14.07 6.98
CA PHE A 183 5.26 -14.46 7.47
C PHE A 183 5.21 -15.95 7.83
N LEU A 184 5.64 -16.83 6.93
CA LEU A 184 5.68 -18.28 7.17
C LEU A 184 6.64 -18.66 8.31
N GLY A 185 7.70 -17.87 8.52
CA GLY A 185 8.66 -18.02 9.61
C GLY A 185 8.12 -17.61 10.98
N ASP A 186 7.02 -16.85 11.05
CA ASP A 186 6.40 -16.45 12.32
C ASP A 186 5.82 -17.67 13.05
N ARG A 187 6.55 -18.18 14.05
CA ARG A 187 6.15 -19.35 14.85
C ARG A 187 4.93 -19.13 15.75
N GLN A 188 4.53 -17.88 16.01
CA GLN A 188 3.27 -17.62 16.71
C GLN A 188 2.07 -17.83 15.78
N ARG A 189 2.27 -17.76 14.46
CA ARG A 189 1.24 -17.91 13.43
C ARG A 189 1.29 -19.25 12.72
N ASN A 190 2.50 -19.77 12.48
CA ASN A 190 2.77 -20.92 11.63
C ASN A 190 3.74 -21.87 12.35
N ARG A 191 3.23 -22.99 12.87
CA ARG A 191 4.04 -23.96 13.62
C ARG A 191 3.58 -25.39 13.41
N PHE A 192 4.54 -26.30 13.50
CA PHE A 192 4.27 -27.73 13.50
C PHE A 192 4.34 -28.25 14.93
N ASP A 193 3.22 -28.72 15.46
CA ASP A 193 3.18 -29.49 16.69
C ASP A 193 3.66 -30.92 16.42
N ARG A 194 4.87 -31.21 16.90
CA ARG A 194 5.49 -32.53 16.74
C ARG A 194 4.80 -33.62 17.55
N GLN A 195 4.20 -33.28 18.70
CA GLN A 195 3.55 -34.27 19.57
C GLN A 195 2.19 -34.68 18.98
N GLY A 196 1.37 -33.70 18.60
CA GLY A 196 0.08 -33.95 17.94
C GLY A 196 0.18 -34.31 16.46
N LYS A 197 1.35 -34.13 15.82
CA LYS A 197 1.58 -34.24 14.36
C LYS A 197 0.65 -33.32 13.55
N GLN A 198 0.42 -32.11 14.05
CA GLN A 198 -0.49 -31.13 13.44
C GLN A 198 0.28 -29.91 12.96
N LEU A 199 -0.07 -29.42 11.78
CA LEU A 199 0.41 -28.14 11.27
C LEU A 199 -0.65 -27.08 11.58
N GLU A 200 -0.28 -26.10 12.38
CA GLU A 200 -1.07 -24.91 12.65
C GLU A 200 -0.58 -23.78 11.75
N VAL A 201 -1.46 -23.23 10.93
CA VAL A 201 -1.17 -22.10 10.04
C VAL A 201 -2.10 -20.93 10.32
N SER A 202 -1.67 -19.74 9.91
CA SER A 202 -2.47 -18.55 10.05
C SER A 202 -3.80 -18.64 9.28
N ARG A 203 -4.86 -18.04 9.84
CA ARG A 203 -6.16 -17.84 9.16
C ARG A 203 -6.09 -16.98 7.90
N ILE A 204 -4.92 -16.44 7.54
CA ILE A 204 -4.74 -15.79 6.23
C ILE A 204 -4.90 -16.78 5.06
N PHE A 205 -4.82 -18.08 5.34
CA PHE A 205 -5.01 -19.16 4.36
C PHE A 205 -6.46 -19.69 4.29
N ASP A 206 -7.37 -19.16 5.12
CA ASP A 206 -8.81 -19.48 5.07
C ASP A 206 -9.51 -18.62 4.01
#